data_AF-A0A661VK56-F1
#
_entry.id   AF-A0A661VK56-F1
#
_cell.length_a   1.000
_cell.length_b   1.000
_cell.length_c   1.000
_cell.angle_alpha   90.00
_cell.angle_beta   90.00
_cell.angle_gamma   90.00
#
_symmetry.space_group_name_H-M   'P 1'
#
loop_
_entity.id
_entity.type
_entity.pdbx_description
1 polymer ?
#
loop_
_entity_poly.entity_id
_entity_poly.type
_entity_poly.pdbx_seq_one_letter_code
_entity_poly.pdbx_strand_id
1 'polypeptide(L)'
;MEPTEYPEHLLKVFFNEYNRNSVVREYGLYPNELINKSRIRFPDYGDALAAVDRMRELGWIKVLSPRPARRVCSFDGVQLTEKGIHYAQWLLRPWHRKAWDTVKGYVRSRIHLILAVLLTLLFAYLVWRFG
;
A
#
# COMPACT_ATOMS: atom_id res chain seq x y z
N MET A 1 11.41 -11.54 11.68
CA MET A 1 10.65 -10.63 10.82
C MET A 1 11.20 -9.25 11.10
N GLU A 2 11.65 -8.56 10.07
CA GLU A 2 12.20 -7.21 10.24
C GLU A 2 11.05 -6.25 10.60
N PRO A 3 11.29 -5.23 11.45
CA PRO A 3 10.25 -4.25 11.82
C PRO A 3 9.56 -3.58 10.63
N THR A 4 10.26 -3.48 9.50
CA THR A 4 9.77 -2.91 8.24
C THR A 4 8.77 -3.81 7.51
N GLU A 5 8.72 -5.12 7.82
CA GLU A 5 7.84 -6.08 7.16
C GLU A 5 6.48 -6.22 7.86
N TYR A 6 6.37 -5.78 9.13
CA TYR A 6 5.14 -5.87 9.90
C TYR A 6 3.93 -5.22 9.22
N PRO A 7 4.04 -4.00 8.64
CA PRO A 7 2.90 -3.35 7.98
C PRO A 7 2.36 -4.16 6.80
N GLU A 8 3.23 -4.75 5.97
CA GLU A 8 2.80 -5.55 4.82
C GLU A 8 2.14 -6.86 5.25
N HIS A 9 2.65 -7.50 6.30
CA HIS A 9 2.06 -8.73 6.80
C HIS A 9 0.70 -8.48 7.45
N LEU A 10 0.58 -7.42 8.27
CA LEU A 10 -0.70 -6.97 8.81
C LEU A 10 -1.68 -6.65 7.68
N LEU A 11 -1.23 -5.99 6.61
CA LEU A 11 -2.07 -5.70 5.45
C LEU A 11 -2.60 -6.96 4.76
N LYS A 12 -1.76 -8.00 4.58
CA LYS A 12 -2.19 -9.30 4.01
C LYS A 12 -3.27 -9.95 4.87
N VAL A 13 -3.08 -9.95 6.19
CA VAL A 13 -4.05 -10.50 7.15
C VAL A 13 -5.36 -9.71 7.08
N PHE A 14 -5.28 -8.38 7.09
CA PHE A 14 -6.45 -7.52 7.02
C PHE A 14 -7.23 -7.73 5.72
N PHE A 15 -6.54 -7.83 4.59
CA PHE A 15 -7.16 -8.08 3.29
C PHE A 15 -7.84 -9.46 3.22
N ASN A 16 -7.25 -10.48 3.84
CA ASN A 16 -7.89 -11.79 3.93
C ASN A 16 -9.19 -11.75 4.75
N GLU A 17 -9.19 -11.05 5.90
CA GLU A 17 -10.39 -10.86 6.72
C GLU A 17 -11.47 -10.04 5.99
N TYR A 18 -11.07 -8.97 5.30
CA TYR A 18 -11.94 -8.14 4.47
C TYR A 18 -12.66 -8.94 3.36
N ASN A 19 -11.98 -9.92 2.77
CA ASN A 19 -12.57 -10.78 1.74
C ASN A 19 -13.51 -11.84 2.33
N ARG A 20 -13.24 -12.31 3.54
CA ARG A 20 -13.99 -13.41 4.19
C ARG A 20 -15.20 -12.93 4.99
N ASN A 21 -15.18 -11.72 5.52
CA ASN A 21 -16.19 -11.22 6.45
C ASN A 21 -16.79 -9.89 5.96
N SER A 22 -18.09 -9.90 5.63
CA SER A 22 -18.81 -8.70 5.20
C SER A 22 -18.87 -7.61 6.27
N VAL A 23 -18.90 -7.99 7.56
CA VAL A 23 -18.88 -7.04 8.69
C VAL A 23 -17.57 -6.26 8.68
N VAL A 24 -16.44 -6.92 8.44
CA VAL A 24 -15.11 -6.26 8.37
C VAL A 24 -15.04 -5.32 7.16
N ARG A 25 -15.72 -5.66 6.08
CA ARG A 25 -15.79 -4.82 4.88
C ARG A 25 -16.57 -3.53 5.15
N GLU A 26 -17.68 -3.63 5.85
CA GLU A 26 -18.59 -2.52 6.11
C GLU A 26 -18.12 -1.63 7.27
N TYR A 27 -17.71 -2.25 8.38
CA TYR A 27 -17.42 -1.56 9.64
C TYR A 27 -15.93 -1.51 10.01
N GLY A 28 -15.06 -2.13 9.22
CA GLY A 28 -13.63 -2.20 9.51
C GLY A 28 -13.30 -3.20 10.63
N LEU A 29 -12.13 -3.01 11.24
CA LEU A 29 -11.62 -3.88 12.30
C LEU A 29 -10.86 -3.05 13.34
N TYR A 30 -10.90 -3.44 14.61
CA TYR A 30 -10.06 -2.79 15.63
C TYR A 30 -8.59 -3.20 15.44
N PRO A 31 -7.61 -2.30 15.63
CA PRO A 31 -6.19 -2.67 15.51
C PRO A 31 -5.78 -3.85 16.37
N ASN A 32 -6.33 -3.95 17.58
CA ASN A 32 -6.03 -5.06 18.49
C ASN A 32 -6.51 -6.39 17.95
N GLU A 33 -7.69 -6.40 17.33
CA GLU A 33 -8.18 -7.59 16.64
C GLU A 33 -7.31 -7.96 15.45
N LEU A 34 -6.80 -6.97 14.71
CA LEU A 34 -5.92 -7.19 13.55
C LEU A 34 -4.59 -7.81 14.00
N ILE A 35 -3.98 -7.21 15.02
CA ILE A 35 -2.73 -7.67 15.64
C ILE A 35 -2.91 -9.10 16.14
N ASN A 36 -3.98 -9.38 16.89
CA ASN A 36 -4.26 -10.72 17.40
C ASN A 36 -4.49 -11.75 16.29
N LYS A 37 -5.25 -11.40 15.23
CA LYS A 37 -5.47 -12.26 14.07
C LYS A 37 -4.20 -12.52 13.27
N SER A 38 -3.24 -11.60 13.30
CA SER A 38 -2.00 -11.72 12.53
C SER A 38 -1.05 -12.81 13.04
N ARG A 39 -1.18 -13.21 14.30
CA ARG A 39 -0.28 -14.14 15.00
C ARG A 39 1.20 -13.71 14.97
N ILE A 40 1.48 -12.45 14.63
CA ILE A 40 2.82 -11.87 14.73
C ILE A 40 3.14 -11.65 16.21
N ARG A 41 4.32 -12.09 16.64
CA ARG A 41 4.87 -11.72 17.94
C ARG A 41 5.62 -10.41 17.80
N PHE A 42 5.02 -9.33 18.30
CA PHE A 42 5.69 -8.05 18.42
C PHE A 42 6.56 -8.04 19.68
N PRO A 43 7.74 -7.38 19.66
CA PRO A 43 8.57 -7.20 20.86
C PRO A 43 7.81 -6.49 21.98
N ASP A 44 7.05 -5.45 21.63
CA ASP A 44 6.10 -4.78 22.51
C ASP A 44 4.83 -4.37 21.77
N TYR A 45 3.83 -3.92 22.53
CA TYR A 45 2.55 -3.48 21.98
C TYR A 45 2.65 -2.12 21.24
N GLY A 46 3.63 -1.30 21.57
CA GLY A 46 3.93 -0.04 20.88
C GLY A 46 4.38 -0.29 19.44
N ASP A 47 5.22 -1.28 19.19
CA ASP A 47 5.66 -1.70 17.86
C ASP A 47 4.47 -2.17 17.00
N ALA A 48 3.54 -2.89 17.61
CA ALA A 48 2.33 -3.36 16.94
C ALA A 48 1.45 -2.18 16.49
N LEU A 49 1.27 -1.19 17.37
CA LEU A 49 0.55 0.03 17.03
C LEU A 49 1.32 0.90 16.03
N ALA A 50 2.65 0.98 16.11
CA ALA A 50 3.48 1.69 15.16
C ALA A 50 3.38 1.10 13.75
N ALA A 51 3.28 -0.23 13.63
CA ALA A 51 3.04 -0.88 12.35
C ALA A 51 1.67 -0.52 11.75
N VAL A 52 0.62 -0.48 12.58
CA VAL A 52 -0.72 -0.03 12.15
C VAL A 52 -0.70 1.45 11.77
N ASP A 53 0.00 2.28 12.55
CA ASP A 53 0.14 3.70 12.25
C ASP A 53 0.86 3.93 10.92
N ARG A 54 1.90 3.12 10.66
CA ARG A 54 2.60 3.14 9.37
C ARG A 54 1.70 2.75 8.21
N MET A 55 0.80 1.77 8.38
CA MET A 55 -0.20 1.44 7.35
C MET A 55 -1.13 2.63 7.06
N ARG A 56 -1.47 3.43 8.08
CA ARG A 56 -2.25 4.67 7.95
C ARG A 56 -1.46 5.75 7.21
N GLU A 57 -0.22 6.00 7.59
CA GLU A 57 0.67 6.98 6.91
C GLU A 57 0.87 6.65 5.43
N LEU A 58 1.00 5.36 5.10
CA LEU A 58 1.13 4.88 3.72
C LEU A 58 -0.20 4.95 2.94
N GLY A 59 -1.30 5.29 3.60
CA GLY A 59 -2.63 5.42 3.03
C GLY A 59 -3.26 4.09 2.67
N TRP A 60 -2.82 2.97 3.26
CA TRP A 60 -3.41 1.64 3.03
C TRP A 60 -4.67 1.42 3.87
N ILE A 61 -4.77 2.10 5.00
CA ILE A 61 -5.94 2.09 5.88
C ILE A 61 -6.37 3.50 6.24
N LYS A 62 -7.64 3.66 6.60
CA LYS A 62 -8.21 4.87 7.21
C LYS A 62 -8.79 4.54 8.59
N VAL A 63 -8.79 5.52 9.48
CA VAL A 63 -9.39 5.38 10.82
C VAL A 63 -10.87 5.78 10.73
N LEU A 64 -11.75 4.92 11.26
CA LEU A 64 -13.19 5.17 11.32
C LEU A 64 -13.49 5.90 12.63
N SER A 65 -13.61 7.22 12.54
CA SER A 65 -13.91 8.18 13.63
C SER A 65 -12.95 8.16 14.84
N PRO A 66 -12.15 9.20 15.09
CA PRO A 66 -11.62 9.42 16.43
C PRO A 66 -12.78 9.90 17.32
N ARG A 67 -13.27 9.11 18.28
CA ARG A 67 -14.12 9.69 19.33
C ARG A 67 -13.35 10.83 19.99
N PRO A 68 -13.97 11.99 20.23
CA PRO A 68 -13.32 13.05 20.97
C PRO A 68 -13.03 12.54 22.39
N ALA A 69 -11.74 12.43 22.71
CA ALA A 69 -11.20 12.26 24.06
C ALA A 69 -11.62 11.00 24.85
N ARG A 70 -11.06 9.83 24.49
CA ARG A 70 -10.57 8.90 25.53
C ARG A 70 -9.07 8.69 25.32
N ARG A 71 -8.29 9.47 26.07
CA ARG A 71 -6.85 9.29 26.26
C ARG A 71 -6.63 7.84 26.65
N VAL A 72 -5.90 7.08 25.80
CA VAL A 72 -5.09 5.87 26.09
C VAL A 72 -5.08 4.90 24.89
N CYS A 73 -6.08 4.86 24.00
CA CYS A 73 -6.05 4.02 22.78
C CYS A 73 -6.69 4.73 21.57
N SER A 74 -5.90 5.02 20.53
CA SER A 74 -6.20 6.02 19.48
C SER A 74 -6.94 5.51 18.23
N PHE A 75 -7.56 4.33 18.26
CA PHE A 75 -8.20 3.74 17.07
C PHE A 75 -9.54 3.09 17.42
N ASP A 76 -10.66 3.75 17.09
CA ASP A 76 -12.02 3.20 17.24
C ASP A 76 -12.41 2.22 16.11
N GLY A 77 -11.50 1.99 15.15
CA GLY A 77 -11.64 1.06 14.04
C GLY A 77 -10.80 1.51 12.84
N VAL A 78 -10.27 0.56 12.07
CA VAL A 78 -9.56 0.84 10.82
C VAL A 78 -10.26 0.14 9.67
N GLN A 79 -10.24 0.75 8.47
CA GLN A 79 -10.79 0.19 7.24
C GLN A 79 -9.76 0.26 6.13
N LEU A 80 -9.75 -0.73 5.24
CA LEU A 80 -8.91 -0.68 4.03
C LEU A 80 -9.35 0.46 3.12
N THR A 81 -8.38 1.15 2.54
CA THR A 81 -8.59 2.09 1.44
C THR A 81 -8.50 1.34 0.11
N GLU A 82 -8.93 1.98 -0.98
CA GLU A 82 -8.71 1.47 -2.34
C GLU A 82 -7.21 1.23 -2.62
N LYS A 83 -6.35 2.16 -2.19
CA LYS A 83 -4.88 2.01 -2.28
C LYS A 83 -4.39 0.78 -1.51
N GLY A 84 -4.88 0.56 -0.29
CA GLY A 84 -4.53 -0.60 0.52
C GLY A 84 -4.98 -1.91 -0.12
N ILE A 85 -6.18 -1.94 -0.70
CA ILE A 85 -6.71 -3.10 -1.43
C ILE A 85 -5.82 -3.43 -2.63
N HIS A 86 -5.51 -2.45 -3.47
CA HIS A 86 -4.65 -2.67 -4.64
C HIS A 86 -3.25 -3.15 -4.25
N TYR A 87 -2.69 -2.57 -3.20
CA TYR A 87 -1.37 -2.96 -2.74
C TYR A 87 -1.38 -4.37 -2.11
N ALA A 88 -2.41 -4.73 -1.34
CA ALA A 88 -2.59 -6.07 -0.81
C ALA A 88 -2.76 -7.13 -1.92
N GLN A 89 -3.53 -6.81 -2.96
CA GLN A 89 -3.67 -7.65 -4.15
C GLN A 89 -2.32 -7.85 -4.84
N TRP A 90 -1.52 -6.79 -5.01
CA TRP A 90 -0.18 -6.88 -5.57
C TRP A 90 0.74 -7.74 -4.70
N LEU A 91 0.70 -7.58 -3.37
CA LEU A 91 1.50 -8.37 -2.43
C LEU A 91 1.21 -9.87 -2.54
N LEU A 92 -0.04 -10.27 -2.77
CA LEU A 92 -0.47 -11.66 -2.93
C LEU A 92 -0.25 -12.23 -4.34
N ARG A 93 0.22 -11.43 -5.31
CA ARG A 93 0.51 -11.94 -6.65
C ARG A 93 1.66 -12.97 -6.62
N PRO A 94 1.61 -14.00 -7.46
CA PRO A 94 2.74 -14.88 -7.71
C PRO A 94 3.99 -14.11 -8.16
N TRP A 95 5.17 -14.61 -7.80
CA TRP A 95 6.46 -13.97 -8.10
C TRP A 95 6.65 -13.65 -9.59
N HIS A 96 6.22 -14.56 -10.48
CA HIS A 96 6.37 -14.39 -11.92
C HIS A 96 5.60 -13.18 -12.46
N ARG A 97 4.42 -12.87 -11.88
CA ARG A 97 3.66 -11.66 -12.27
C ARG A 97 4.34 -10.39 -11.79
N LYS A 98 4.93 -10.40 -10.60
CA LYS A 98 5.70 -9.25 -10.09
C LYS A 98 6.93 -8.98 -10.95
N ALA A 99 7.68 -10.01 -11.30
CA ALA A 99 8.83 -9.91 -12.20
C ALA A 99 8.43 -9.34 -13.57
N TRP A 100 7.29 -9.80 -14.11
CA TRP A 100 6.77 -9.32 -15.38
C TRP A 100 6.35 -7.84 -15.35
N ASP A 101 5.74 -7.38 -14.26
CA ASP A 101 5.37 -5.97 -14.08
C ASP A 101 6.62 -5.08 -14.03
N THR A 102 7.69 -5.52 -13.37
CA THR A 102 8.99 -4.81 -13.37
C THR A 102 9.59 -4.70 -14.76
N VAL A 103 9.61 -5.80 -15.52
CA VAL A 103 10.12 -5.82 -16.90
C VAL A 103 9.30 -4.88 -17.79
N LYS A 104 7.97 -4.93 -17.70
CA LYS A 104 7.09 -4.02 -18.45
C LYS A 104 7.34 -2.56 -18.11
N GLY A 105 7.50 -2.23 -16.83
CA GLY A 105 7.82 -0.88 -16.38
C GLY A 105 9.13 -0.37 -16.99
N TYR A 106 10.17 -1.21 -16.98
CA TYR A 106 11.45 -0.89 -17.59
C TYR A 106 11.34 -0.65 -19.09
N VAL A 107 10.68 -1.54 -19.82
CA VAL A 107 10.46 -1.41 -21.27
C VAL A 107 9.67 -0.14 -21.60
N ARG A 108 8.59 0.14 -20.87
CA ARG A 108 7.77 1.34 -21.08
C ARG A 108 8.57 2.62 -20.84
N SER A 109 9.39 2.67 -19.78
CA SER A 109 10.27 3.81 -19.49
C SER A 109 11.28 4.05 -20.62
N ARG A 110 11.88 2.98 -21.15
CA ARG A 110 12.81 3.06 -22.30
C ARG A 110 12.13 3.57 -23.56
N ILE A 111 10.90 3.12 -23.85
CA ILE A 111 10.13 3.62 -24.99
C ILE A 111 9.85 5.13 -24.85
N HIS A 112 9.42 5.58 -23.66
CA HIS A 112 9.19 7.00 -23.41
C HIS A 112 10.46 7.84 -23.55
N LEU A 113 11.62 7.34 -23.09
CA LEU A 113 12.92 8.01 -23.26
C LEU A 113 13.26 8.17 -24.75
N ILE A 114 13.12 7.10 -25.54
CA ILE A 114 13.41 7.14 -26.98
C ILE A 114 12.48 8.14 -27.69
N LEU A 115 11.19 8.10 -27.38
CA LEU A 115 10.20 9.07 -27.92
C LEU A 115 10.57 10.52 -27.56
N ALA A 116 10.97 10.78 -26.32
CA ALA A 116 11.37 12.11 -25.88
C ALA A 116 12.62 12.62 -26.62
N VAL A 117 13.60 11.74 -26.85
CA VAL A 117 14.80 12.08 -27.63
C VAL A 117 14.45 12.37 -29.09
N LEU A 118 13.63 11.53 -29.72
CA LEU A 118 13.19 11.74 -31.10
C LEU A 118 12.40 13.04 -31.27
N LEU A 119 11.51 13.36 -30.34
CA LEU A 119 10.76 14.62 -30.34
C LEU A 119 11.68 15.83 -30.18
N THR A 120 12.68 15.74 -29.31
CA THR A 120 13.67 16.81 -29.12
C THR A 120 14.51 17.04 -30.39
N LEU A 121 14.95 15.95 -31.04
CA LEU A 121 15.70 16.04 -32.30
C LEU A 121 14.85 16.60 -33.44
N LEU A 122 13.58 16.18 -33.55
CA LEU A 122 12.63 16.71 -34.52
C LEU A 122 12.41 18.21 -34.32
N PHE A 123 12.23 18.64 -33.07
CA PHE A 123 12.05 20.05 -32.73
C PHE A 123 13.29 20.87 -33.11
N ALA A 124 14.49 20.40 -32.74
CA ALA A 124 15.74 21.06 -33.12
C ALA A 124 15.92 21.16 -34.64
N TYR A 125 15.55 20.12 -35.39
CA TYR A 125 15.59 20.12 -36.84
C TYR A 125 14.62 21.15 -37.45
N LEU A 126 13.39 21.23 -36.94
CA LEU A 126 12.39 22.20 -37.40
C LEU A 126 12.85 23.63 -37.13
N VAL A 127 13.42 23.91 -35.95
CA VAL A 127 14.00 25.23 -35.62
C VAL A 127 15.14 25.57 -36.57
N TRP A 128 16.06 24.63 -36.84
CA TRP A 128 17.15 24.87 -37.79
C TRP A 128 16.67 25.11 -39.22
N ARG A 129 15.58 24.45 -39.65
CA ARG A 129 15.08 24.52 -41.02
C ARG A 129 14.21 25.76 -41.29
N PHE A 130 13.49 26.26 -40.29
CA PHE A 130 12.48 27.30 -40.46
C PHE A 130 12.68 28.54 -39.58
N GLY A 131 13.64 28.52 -38.66
CA GLY A 131 14.04 29.66 -37.83
C GLY A 131 15.20 30.46 -38.40
#